data_AF-A0A9P1D095-F1
#
_entry.id   AF-A0A9P1D095-F1
#
_cell.length_a   1.000
_cell.length_b   1.000
_cell.length_c   1.000
_cell.angle_alpha   90.00
_cell.angle_beta   90.00
_cell.angle_gamma   90.00
#
_symmetry.space_group_name_H-M   'P 1'
#
loop_
_entity.id
_entity.type
_entity.pdbx_description
1 polymer ?
#
loop_
_entity_poly.entity_id
_entity_poly.type
_entity_poly.pdbx_seq_one_letter_code
_entity_poly.pdbx_strand_id
1 'polypeptide(L)'
;FVNFHSSVQKSKEDKVEEFATPSAMLVVILTPHVRPKAGPAAVHILRNLEGGPEEDGQILENPSFHEVLATSAGLAKGREYSSASEVGAVLKLPADGKDLLVVPSLKRPGDQGRFTISFMSTRDIQVERIQ
;
A
#
# COMPACT_ATOMS: atom_id res chain seq x y z
N PHE A 1 24.48 -28.33 -67.13
CA PHE A 1 24.63 -27.07 -66.35
C PHE A 1 23.40 -26.93 -65.46
N VAL A 2 23.54 -27.08 -64.15
CA VAL A 2 22.45 -26.91 -63.18
C VAL A 2 22.88 -25.82 -62.20
N ASN A 3 22.11 -24.73 -62.17
CA ASN A 3 22.33 -23.58 -61.29
C ASN A 3 21.80 -23.90 -59.89
N PHE A 4 22.65 -23.75 -58.86
CA PHE A 4 22.23 -23.74 -57.46
C PHE A 4 21.98 -22.28 -57.02
N HIS A 5 20.74 -21.96 -56.66
CA HIS A 5 20.40 -20.78 -55.86
C HIS A 5 20.26 -21.24 -54.40
N SER A 6 21.23 -20.89 -53.56
CA SER A 6 21.10 -21.05 -52.11
C SER A 6 20.52 -19.76 -51.53
N SER A 7 19.24 -19.81 -51.15
CA SER A 7 18.58 -18.75 -50.38
C SER A 7 19.05 -18.83 -48.93
N VAL A 8 19.76 -17.80 -48.47
CA VAL A 8 20.10 -17.61 -47.05
C VAL A 8 18.82 -17.26 -46.30
N GLN A 9 18.31 -18.19 -45.48
CA GLN A 9 17.25 -17.90 -44.52
C GLN A 9 17.85 -17.08 -43.37
N LYS A 10 17.42 -15.82 -43.24
CA LYS A 10 17.69 -14.98 -42.08
C LYS A 10 17.15 -15.66 -40.81
N SER A 11 18.03 -15.92 -39.86
CA SER A 11 17.70 -16.39 -38.53
C SER A 11 16.76 -15.40 -37.84
N LYS A 12 15.70 -15.95 -37.24
CA LYS A 12 14.72 -15.27 -36.41
C LYS A 12 15.44 -14.82 -35.14
N GLU A 13 15.45 -13.53 -34.85
CA GLU A 13 15.95 -12.99 -33.57
C GLU A 13 15.03 -13.48 -32.45
N ASP A 14 15.58 -14.26 -31.53
CA ASP A 14 14.93 -14.67 -30.30
C ASP A 14 14.73 -13.42 -29.42
N LYS A 15 13.47 -12.99 -29.28
CA LYS A 15 13.09 -11.97 -28.31
C LYS A 15 13.22 -12.58 -26.92
N VAL A 16 14.20 -12.13 -26.16
CA VAL A 16 14.32 -12.42 -24.73
C VAL A 16 13.11 -11.79 -24.03
N GLU A 17 12.19 -12.61 -23.53
CA GLU A 17 11.10 -12.14 -22.67
C GLU A 17 11.70 -11.64 -21.36
N GLU A 18 11.70 -10.32 -21.18
CA GLU A 18 12.12 -9.67 -19.95
C GLU A 18 11.11 -10.02 -18.85
N PHE A 19 11.47 -10.94 -17.95
CA PHE A 19 10.63 -11.32 -16.81
C PHE A 19 10.41 -10.10 -15.92
N ALA A 20 9.18 -9.56 -15.92
CA ALA A 20 8.82 -8.42 -15.09
C ALA A 20 9.11 -8.73 -13.61
N THR A 21 9.92 -7.90 -12.96
CA THR A 21 10.19 -8.03 -11.53
C THR A 21 8.88 -7.87 -10.74
N PRO A 22 8.56 -8.79 -9.80
CA PRO A 22 7.34 -8.69 -9.03
C PRO A 22 7.32 -7.39 -8.22
N SER A 23 6.16 -6.75 -8.20
CA SER A 23 5.96 -5.50 -7.47
C SER A 23 6.01 -5.74 -5.96
N ALA A 24 6.61 -4.80 -5.23
CA ALA A 24 6.67 -4.91 -3.78
C ALA A 24 5.29 -4.67 -3.16
N MET A 25 5.02 -5.37 -2.05
CA MET A 25 3.74 -5.33 -1.34
C MET A 25 3.96 -4.93 0.11
N LEU A 26 2.97 -4.22 0.65
CA LEU A 26 2.85 -3.87 2.07
C LEU A 26 1.51 -4.39 2.58
N VAL A 27 1.55 -5.05 3.72
CA VAL A 27 0.38 -5.48 4.48
C VAL A 27 0.47 -4.85 5.85
N VAL A 28 -0.59 -4.15 6.25
CA VAL A 28 -0.71 -3.55 7.58
C VAL A 28 -1.91 -4.18 8.28
N ILE A 29 -1.70 -4.68 9.48
CA ILE A 29 -2.71 -5.37 10.27
C ILE A 29 -2.86 -4.67 11.62
N LEU A 30 -4.11 -4.47 12.04
CA LEU A 30 -4.49 -3.91 13.32
C LEU A 30 -5.27 -4.95 14.12
N THR A 31 -4.75 -5.31 15.29
CA THR A 31 -5.30 -6.36 16.15
C THR A 31 -5.63 -5.81 17.55
N PRO A 32 -6.88 -5.86 18.02
CA PRO A 32 -7.25 -5.43 19.37
C PRO A 32 -6.69 -6.38 20.45
N HIS A 33 -6.14 -5.82 21.53
CA HIS A 33 -5.63 -6.61 22.68
C HIS A 33 -6.75 -7.24 23.53
N VAL A 34 -7.92 -6.60 23.63
CA VAL A 34 -9.00 -7.03 24.52
C VAL A 34 -10.35 -6.88 23.82
N ARG A 35 -11.04 -8.00 23.58
CA ARG A 35 -12.48 -8.01 23.26
C ARG A 35 -13.27 -7.93 24.57
N PRO A 36 -14.42 -7.23 24.65
CA PRO A 36 -15.30 -6.81 23.57
C PRO A 36 -15.49 -5.28 23.41
N LYS A 37 -14.68 -4.43 24.06
CA LYS A 37 -14.94 -2.98 24.14
C LYS A 37 -14.29 -2.12 23.05
N ALA A 38 -13.51 -2.69 22.15
CA ALA A 38 -12.95 -1.94 21.03
C ALA A 38 -14.09 -1.60 20.03
N GLY A 39 -14.30 -0.30 19.77
CA GLY A 39 -15.22 0.14 18.72
C GLY A 39 -14.74 -0.33 17.32
N PRO A 40 -15.59 -0.22 16.28
CA PRO A 40 -15.20 -0.55 14.92
C PRO A 40 -13.93 0.21 14.51
N ALA A 41 -12.95 -0.49 13.96
CA ALA A 41 -11.63 0.05 13.65
C ALA A 41 -11.31 -0.09 12.16
N ALA A 42 -10.37 0.72 11.69
CA ALA A 42 -9.85 0.69 10.34
C ALA A 42 -8.36 1.00 10.31
N VAL A 43 -7.73 0.60 9.21
CA VAL A 43 -6.39 1.08 8.82
C VAL A 43 -6.55 1.81 7.49
N HIS A 44 -5.99 3.00 7.40
CA HIS A 44 -5.90 3.77 6.16
C HIS A 44 -4.43 3.93 5.79
N ILE A 45 -4.09 3.63 4.53
CA ILE A 45 -2.77 3.92 3.97
C ILE A 45 -2.92 5.12 3.05
N LEU A 46 -2.22 6.20 3.36
CA LEU A 46 -2.32 7.50 2.71
C LEU A 46 -0.97 7.94 2.14
N ARG A 47 -0.99 8.93 1.25
CA ARG A 47 0.18 9.70 0.82
C ARG A 47 -0.19 11.17 0.68
N ASN A 48 0.79 12.07 0.80
CA ASN A 48 0.60 13.47 0.43
C ASN A 48 0.36 13.62 -1.08
N LEU A 49 -0.50 14.56 -1.45
CA LEU A 49 -0.68 14.98 -2.85
C LEU A 49 0.56 15.75 -3.33
N GLU A 50 0.90 15.57 -4.61
CA GLU A 50 2.01 16.33 -5.21
C GLU A 50 1.70 17.82 -5.24
N GLY A 51 2.65 18.64 -4.78
CA GLY A 51 2.47 20.09 -4.69
C GLY A 51 1.56 20.55 -3.56
N GLY A 52 1.16 19.64 -2.64
CA GLY A 52 0.64 20.03 -1.34
C GLY A 52 1.69 20.83 -0.55
N PRO A 53 1.28 21.63 0.45
CA PRO A 53 2.27 22.28 1.28
C PRO A 53 3.04 21.19 2.05
N GLU A 54 4.35 21.13 1.82
CA GLU A 54 5.27 20.32 2.63
C GLU A 54 5.89 21.31 3.61
N GLU A 55 5.48 21.30 4.87
CA GLU A 55 6.24 22.03 5.90
C GLU A 55 7.44 21.18 6.27
N ASP A 56 8.62 21.48 5.73
CA ASP A 56 9.91 20.88 6.13
C ASP A 56 9.93 19.33 6.17
N GLY A 57 9.23 18.68 5.22
CA GLY A 57 9.11 17.22 5.19
C GLY A 57 8.19 16.64 6.26
N GLN A 58 7.49 17.48 7.02
CA GLN A 58 6.44 17.10 7.96
C GLN A 58 5.10 16.96 7.25
N ILE A 59 4.27 16.09 7.82
CA ILE A 59 2.95 15.80 7.30
C ILE A 59 2.00 16.91 7.72
N LEU A 60 1.29 17.45 6.75
CA LEU A 60 0.11 18.25 7.06
C LEU A 60 -1.02 17.31 7.44
N GLU A 61 -1.50 17.37 8.69
CA GLU A 61 -2.68 16.62 9.15
C GLU A 61 -4.02 17.13 8.57
N ASN A 62 -4.02 17.59 7.31
CA ASN A 62 -5.23 18.03 6.63
C ASN A 62 -5.65 16.98 5.58
N PRO A 63 -6.79 16.29 5.77
CA PRO A 63 -7.28 15.27 4.84
C PRO A 63 -7.42 15.74 3.39
N SER A 64 -7.59 17.05 3.14
CA SER A 64 -7.67 17.61 1.78
C SER A 64 -6.36 17.53 0.99
N PHE A 65 -5.23 17.28 1.65
CA PHE A 65 -3.93 17.14 1.02
C PHE A 65 -3.43 15.69 0.92
N HIS A 66 -4.31 14.72 1.15
CA HIS A 66 -3.95 13.31 1.10
C HIS A 66 -4.74 12.52 0.07
N GLU A 67 -4.09 11.52 -0.50
CA GLU A 67 -4.73 10.45 -1.27
C GLU A 67 -4.79 9.18 -0.42
N VAL A 68 -5.96 8.54 -0.37
CA VAL A 68 -6.14 7.22 0.25
C VAL A 68 -5.79 6.14 -0.76
N LEU A 69 -4.70 5.40 -0.50
CA LEU A 69 -4.21 4.34 -1.36
C LEU A 69 -4.85 2.98 -1.04
N ALA A 70 -5.09 2.71 0.25
CA ALA A 70 -5.72 1.49 0.70
C ALA A 70 -6.46 1.69 2.01
N THR A 71 -7.51 0.90 2.25
CA THR A 71 -8.16 0.79 3.55
C THR A 71 -8.45 -0.66 3.90
N SER A 72 -8.82 -0.92 5.16
CA SER A 72 -9.20 -2.24 5.65
C SER A 72 -10.35 -2.93 4.93
N ALA A 73 -11.18 -2.20 4.18
CA ALA A 73 -12.27 -2.76 3.38
C ALA A 73 -12.15 -2.40 1.89
N GLY A 74 -10.94 -2.02 1.45
CA GLY A 74 -10.71 -1.45 0.13
C GLY A 74 -11.24 -0.03 -0.01
N LEU A 75 -11.29 0.51 -1.23
CA LEU A 75 -11.67 1.91 -1.47
C LEU A 75 -13.20 2.12 -1.60
N ALA A 76 -14.00 1.08 -1.30
CA ALA A 76 -15.45 1.16 -1.38
C ALA A 76 -16.02 1.98 -0.20
N LYS A 77 -16.69 3.09 -0.53
CA LYS A 77 -17.21 4.03 0.46
C LYS A 77 -18.17 3.38 1.47
N GLY A 78 -18.01 3.73 2.75
CA GLY A 78 -18.94 3.41 3.83
C GLY A 78 -18.73 2.04 4.48
N ARG A 79 -17.67 1.32 4.12
CA ARG A 79 -17.33 0.01 4.70
C ARG A 79 -15.94 -0.03 5.35
N GLU A 80 -15.27 1.12 5.47
CA GLU A 80 -13.87 1.22 5.86
C GLU A 80 -13.61 0.61 7.25
N TYR A 81 -14.58 0.77 8.16
CA TYR A 81 -14.51 0.32 9.55
C TYR A 81 -15.19 -1.03 9.78
N SER A 82 -14.52 -1.90 10.54
CA SER A 82 -15.01 -3.23 10.88
C SER A 82 -14.83 -3.54 12.37
N SER A 83 -15.75 -4.33 12.94
CA SER A 83 -15.65 -4.88 14.30
C SER A 83 -14.98 -6.26 14.32
N ALA A 84 -14.30 -6.63 13.24
CA ALA A 84 -13.57 -7.89 13.15
C ALA A 84 -12.47 -7.97 14.22
N SER A 85 -12.05 -9.19 14.51
CA SER A 85 -10.95 -9.48 15.41
C SER A 85 -9.59 -9.01 14.91
N GLU A 86 -9.54 -8.64 13.64
CA GLU A 86 -8.38 -8.19 12.92
C GLU A 86 -8.90 -7.39 11.72
N VAL A 87 -8.29 -6.23 11.48
CA VAL A 87 -8.56 -5.43 10.28
C VAL A 87 -7.22 -5.08 9.65
N GLY A 88 -7.14 -5.10 8.32
CA GLY A 88 -5.87 -4.83 7.66
C GLY A 88 -6.02 -4.35 6.24
N ALA A 89 -5.05 -3.56 5.79
CA ALA A 89 -4.99 -3.01 4.46
C ALA A 89 -3.80 -3.63 3.71
N VAL A 90 -3.99 -3.87 2.41
CA VAL A 90 -2.95 -4.38 1.51
C VAL A 90 -2.73 -3.35 0.42
N LEU A 91 -1.47 -3.02 0.17
CA LEU A 91 -1.06 -2.05 -0.83
C LEU A 91 0.12 -2.58 -1.65
N LYS A 92 0.07 -2.40 -2.96
CA LYS A 92 1.27 -2.50 -3.81
C LYS A 92 2.10 -1.22 -3.62
N LEU A 93 3.32 -1.37 -3.12
CA LEU A 93 4.20 -0.24 -2.84
C LEU A 93 4.49 0.54 -4.14
N PRO A 94 4.25 1.86 -4.16
CA PRO A 94 4.66 2.71 -5.26
C PRO A 94 6.18 2.62 -5.51
N ALA A 95 6.58 2.74 -6.77
CA ALA A 95 8.00 2.72 -7.15
C ALA A 95 8.67 4.10 -7.03
N ASP A 96 7.93 5.13 -6.64
CA ASP A 96 8.40 6.52 -6.53
C ASP A 96 9.24 6.77 -5.27
N GLY A 97 9.28 5.81 -4.34
CA GLY A 97 10.05 5.92 -3.09
C GLY A 97 9.50 6.97 -2.14
N LYS A 98 8.27 7.46 -2.34
CA LYS A 98 7.64 8.43 -1.46
C LYS A 98 7.14 7.77 -0.18
N ASP A 99 7.19 8.53 0.91
CA ASP A 99 6.70 8.07 2.20
C ASP A 99 5.20 7.81 2.17
N LEU A 100 4.82 6.80 2.95
CA LEU A 100 3.43 6.38 3.12
C LEU A 100 3.02 6.59 4.56
N LEU A 101 1.78 7.01 4.75
CA LEU A 101 1.18 7.21 6.05
C LEU A 101 0.24 6.08 6.38
N VAL A 102 0.36 5.56 7.59
CA VAL A 102 -0.51 4.49 8.07
C VAL A 102 -1.26 5.00 9.28
N VAL A 103 -2.56 5.22 9.09
CA VAL A 103 -3.44 5.80 10.10
C VAL A 103 -4.39 4.72 10.63
N PRO A 104 -4.12 4.16 11.82
CA PRO A 104 -5.11 3.37 12.54
C PRO A 104 -6.17 4.31 13.13
N SER A 105 -7.45 4.02 12.93
CA SER A 105 -8.52 4.86 13.46
C SER A 105 -9.71 4.05 13.96
N LEU A 106 -10.49 4.67 14.86
CA LEU A 106 -11.79 4.17 15.31
C LEU A 106 -12.91 4.96 14.63
N LYS A 107 -14.05 4.31 14.43
CA LYS A 107 -15.17 4.88 13.67
C LYS A 107 -15.74 6.14 14.29
N ARG A 108 -15.76 6.24 15.62
CA ARG A 108 -16.38 7.36 16.33
C ARG A 108 -15.37 8.12 17.19
N PRO A 109 -15.48 9.45 17.24
CA PRO A 109 -14.75 10.24 18.22
C PRO A 109 -15.04 9.75 19.64
N GLY A 110 -14.00 9.64 20.47
CA GLY A 110 -14.11 9.22 21.87
C GLY A 110 -14.19 7.71 22.10
N ASP A 111 -14.33 6.88 21.05
CA ASP A 111 -14.08 5.44 21.19
C ASP A 111 -12.61 5.25 21.59
N GLN A 112 -12.36 4.31 22.51
CA GLN A 112 -11.00 3.98 22.99
C GLN A 112 -10.74 2.49 22.82
N GLY A 113 -9.48 2.14 22.58
CA GLY A 113 -9.06 0.75 22.52
C GLY A 113 -7.54 0.62 22.53
N ARG A 114 -7.06 -0.56 22.89
CA ARG A 114 -5.64 -0.93 22.78
C ARG A 114 -5.49 -1.89 21.62
N PHE A 115 -4.59 -1.56 20.70
CA PHE A 115 -4.32 -2.33 19.50
C PHE A 115 -2.83 -2.56 19.32
N THR A 116 -2.48 -3.68 18.71
CA THR A 116 -1.18 -3.91 18.08
C THR A 116 -1.32 -3.60 16.59
N ILE A 117 -0.36 -2.86 16.05
CA ILE A 117 -0.20 -2.68 14.61
C ILE A 117 1.01 -3.51 14.14
N SER A 118 0.81 -4.28 13.09
CA SER A 118 1.83 -5.16 12.50
C SER A 118 2.04 -4.79 11.05
N PHE A 119 3.30 -4.67 10.65
CA PHE A 119 3.70 -4.37 9.28
C PHE A 119 4.41 -5.58 8.68
N MET A 120 4.01 -5.98 7.47
CA MET A 120 4.66 -7.02 6.70
C MET A 120 4.91 -6.51 5.30
N SER A 121 6.13 -6.67 4.78
CA SER A 121 6.46 -6.25 3.42
C SER A 121 7.35 -7.27 2.72
N THR A 122 7.24 -7.31 1.40
CA THR A 122 8.12 -8.11 0.53
C THR A 122 9.45 -7.41 0.24
N ARG A 123 9.67 -6.21 0.80
CA ARG A 123 10.94 -5.46 0.77
C ARG A 123 11.20 -4.88 2.16
N ASP A 124 12.44 -4.47 2.39
CA ASP A 124 12.79 -3.75 3.61
C ASP A 124 12.04 -2.42 3.65
N ILE A 125 11.47 -2.13 4.81
CA ILE A 125 10.77 -0.88 5.10
C ILE A 125 11.32 -0.30 6.39
N GLN A 126 11.35 1.02 6.46
CA GLN A 126 11.56 1.75 7.71
C GLN A 126 10.21 2.24 8.20
N VAL A 127 9.95 2.05 9.49
CA VAL A 127 8.70 2.47 10.12
C VAL A 127 9.06 3.41 11.24
N GLU A 128 8.59 4.64 11.12
CA GLU A 128 8.70 5.67 12.14
C GLU A 128 7.32 6.00 12.70
N ARG A 129 7.26 6.23 14.02
CA ARG A 129 6.05 6.70 14.67
C ARG A 129 6.09 8.21 14.76
N ILE A 130 5.07 8.83 14.19
CA ILE A 130 4.88 10.29 14.18
C ILE A 130 3.97 10.63 15.38
N GLN A 131 4.35 11.65 16.15
CA GLN A 131 3.69 12.06 17.41
C GLN A 131 2.96 13.37 17.27
#